data_AF-A0A9N8HUQ3-F1
#
_entry.id   AF-A0A9N8HUQ3-F1
#
_cell.length_a   1.000
_cell.length_b   1.000
_cell.length_c   1.000
_cell.angle_alpha   90.00
_cell.angle_beta   90.00
_cell.angle_gamma   90.00
#
_symmetry.space_group_name_H-M   'P 1'
#
loop_
_entity.id
_entity.type
_entity.pdbx_description
1 polymer ?
#
loop_
_entity_poly.entity_id
_entity_poly.type
_entity_poly.pdbx_seq_one_letter_code
_entity_poly.pdbx_strand_id
1 'polypeptide(L)'
;MVKQFESEFWAFGLDIVVCKCTDPRDDWEYLKWLEIMDQVTLLHYTSQSLRNFFDIWRLQDQGLVQFPPLEDFRNCFANHGVRTILCESVGSNEGRNYWLEYIDMETTPDYSTPYNVNYGEGSFKKRGDDEQTSYKTVIHGHHKVPEGVVVEELGGVQKLTDPCSPEVRALLEEKDLLAVYQDCMKSIASANPRAVGFGMSYRWFEFIDKTKAKTYVPQYNVSSYDEMLELIQTTLHFPKGIAVELLMDRKTVMQTVPAGVKTMMEAKDCMDLYNALVDVLCQSMVGDDNNDASEAHMKELTNVLGPKFETKGVSVYLSGKKETSLEEGAKSFFWVEFVDRVAQPNYVAQRGIDMKKLPTEGFSKEEALLASGSVALELAEELFYALIFV
;
A
#
# COMPACT_ATOMS: atom_id res chain seq x y z
N MET A 1 12.02 -4.99 -16.18
CA MET A 1 12.28 -3.77 -15.41
C MET A 1 13.28 -4.03 -14.31
N VAL A 2 12.97 -4.76 -13.22
CA VAL A 2 13.96 -5.09 -12.15
C VAL A 2 15.27 -5.69 -12.70
N LYS A 3 15.16 -6.71 -13.57
CA LYS A 3 16.32 -7.31 -14.27
C LYS A 3 17.22 -6.35 -15.07
N GLN A 4 16.70 -5.19 -15.47
CA GLN A 4 17.47 -4.20 -16.24
C GLN A 4 18.41 -3.39 -15.33
N PHE A 5 18.09 -3.28 -14.04
CA PHE A 5 18.85 -2.49 -13.08
C PHE A 5 19.60 -3.35 -12.05
N GLU A 6 19.31 -4.66 -11.97
CA GLU A 6 19.98 -5.61 -11.05
C GLU A 6 21.52 -5.49 -11.07
N SER A 7 22.13 -5.31 -12.24
CA SER A 7 23.59 -5.18 -12.36
C SER A 7 24.16 -3.89 -11.75
N GLU A 8 23.39 -2.80 -11.77
CA GLU A 8 23.81 -1.51 -11.22
C GLU A 8 23.73 -1.52 -9.69
N PHE A 9 22.67 -2.08 -9.12
CA PHE A 9 22.51 -2.19 -7.67
C PHE A 9 23.49 -3.18 -7.02
N TRP A 10 23.81 -4.28 -7.71
CA TRP A 10 24.84 -5.22 -7.24
C TRP A 10 26.22 -4.59 -7.11
N ALA A 11 26.56 -3.61 -7.96
CA ALA A 11 27.83 -2.90 -7.83
C ALA A 11 27.96 -2.13 -6.51
N PHE A 12 26.83 -1.77 -5.89
CA PHE A 12 26.75 -1.10 -4.58
C PHE A 12 26.43 -2.05 -3.41
N GLY A 13 26.40 -3.37 -3.65
CA GLY A 13 26.04 -4.35 -2.61
C GLY A 13 24.56 -4.33 -2.18
N LEU A 14 23.71 -3.66 -2.96
CA LEU A 14 22.27 -3.57 -2.71
C LEU A 14 21.51 -4.65 -3.48
N ASP A 15 20.56 -5.28 -2.81
CA ASP A 15 19.57 -6.15 -3.46
C ASP A 15 18.20 -5.47 -3.51
N ILE A 16 17.45 -5.71 -4.58
CA ILE A 16 16.10 -5.16 -4.78
C ILE A 16 15.10 -6.29 -4.82
N VAL A 17 14.11 -6.23 -3.92
CA VAL A 17 13.03 -7.21 -3.90
C VAL A 17 11.69 -6.52 -4.13
N VAL A 18 10.86 -7.12 -4.99
CA VAL A 18 9.49 -6.67 -5.22
C VAL A 18 8.59 -7.30 -4.16
N CYS A 19 7.98 -6.45 -3.36
CA CYS A 19 7.10 -6.86 -2.28
C CYS A 19 5.63 -6.54 -2.59
N LYS A 20 4.70 -7.34 -2.04
CA LYS A 20 3.26 -7.14 -2.19
C LYS A 20 2.50 -7.47 -0.90
N CYS A 21 1.57 -6.61 -0.48
CA CYS A 21 0.63 -6.83 0.63
C CYS A 21 -0.81 -6.53 0.18
N THR A 22 -1.78 -7.17 0.81
CA THR A 22 -3.22 -7.08 0.45
C THR A 22 -4.07 -6.30 1.45
N ASP A 23 -3.52 -5.72 2.52
CA ASP A 23 -4.28 -4.95 3.54
C ASP A 23 -3.49 -3.73 4.08
N PRO A 24 -4.08 -2.52 4.09
CA PRO A 24 -3.41 -1.28 4.49
C PRO A 24 -3.25 -1.02 5.99
N ARG A 25 -3.86 -1.80 6.88
CA ARG A 25 -3.94 -1.44 8.32
C ARG A 25 -2.74 -1.87 9.16
N ASP A 26 -1.76 -2.52 8.56
CA ASP A 26 -0.56 -3.02 9.23
C ASP A 26 0.69 -2.42 8.60
N ASP A 27 1.16 -1.27 9.08
CA ASP A 27 2.60 -1.05 9.28
C ASP A 27 2.96 0.27 9.98
N TRP A 28 3.94 0.19 10.87
CA TRP A 28 4.53 1.30 11.65
C TRP A 28 6.01 1.55 11.29
N GLU A 29 6.57 0.83 10.31
CA GLU A 29 7.94 1.03 9.78
C GLU A 29 8.12 2.31 8.92
N TYR A 30 7.12 3.19 8.93
CA TYR A 30 7.01 4.41 8.12
C TYR A 30 8.19 5.40 8.26
N LEU A 31 8.84 5.48 9.42
CA LEU A 31 9.81 6.55 9.71
C LEU A 31 11.26 6.23 9.29
N LYS A 32 11.64 4.96 9.11
CA LYS A 32 12.99 4.57 8.66
C LYS A 32 13.12 4.56 7.13
N TRP A 33 11.97 4.55 6.46
CA TRP A 33 11.82 4.44 5.01
C TRP A 33 12.03 5.76 4.26
N LEU A 34 11.81 6.91 4.92
CA LEU A 34 11.84 8.24 4.29
C LEU A 34 13.25 8.68 3.87
N GLU A 35 14.29 8.35 4.65
CA GLU A 35 15.68 8.78 4.36
C GLU A 35 16.32 8.02 3.18
N ILE A 36 16.02 6.72 3.03
CA ILE A 36 16.49 5.91 1.90
C ILE A 36 15.75 6.31 0.63
N MET A 37 14.45 6.63 0.73
CA MET A 37 13.67 7.09 -0.40
C MET A 37 14.13 8.43 -0.92
N ASP A 38 14.61 9.37 -0.10
CA ASP A 38 15.16 10.62 -0.60
C ASP A 38 16.38 10.40 -1.52
N GLN A 39 17.26 9.45 -1.16
CA GLN A 39 18.45 9.13 -1.98
C GLN A 39 18.09 8.36 -3.26
N VAL A 40 17.15 7.43 -3.18
CA VAL A 40 16.63 6.70 -4.37
C VAL A 40 15.84 7.63 -5.28
N THR A 41 15.08 8.58 -4.72
CA THR A 41 14.31 9.59 -5.46
C THR A 41 15.23 10.58 -6.18
N LEU A 42 16.38 10.92 -5.59
CA LEU A 42 17.40 11.73 -6.25
C LEU A 42 18.04 11.01 -7.45
N LEU A 43 18.31 9.70 -7.32
CA LEU A 43 18.75 8.83 -8.42
C LEU A 43 17.64 8.62 -9.48
N HIS A 44 16.39 8.63 -9.05
CA HIS A 44 15.19 8.48 -9.89
C HIS A 44 14.95 9.72 -10.77
N TYR A 45 15.12 10.92 -10.22
CA TYR A 45 14.93 12.19 -10.93
C TYR A 45 15.89 12.36 -12.11
N THR A 46 17.08 11.75 -12.05
CA THR A 46 18.11 11.87 -13.08
C THR A 46 17.97 10.87 -14.24
N SER A 47 17.23 9.77 -14.07
CA SER A 47 17.23 8.65 -15.03
C SER A 47 16.07 8.63 -16.05
N GLN A 48 15.11 9.55 -15.99
CA GLN A 48 14.00 9.77 -16.94
C GLN A 48 13.09 8.57 -17.34
N SER A 49 13.42 7.32 -17.02
CA SER A 49 12.83 6.11 -17.66
C SER A 49 11.98 5.22 -16.75
N LEU A 50 11.66 5.62 -15.52
CA LEU A 50 10.87 4.82 -14.56
C LEU A 50 9.61 5.53 -14.03
N ARG A 51 9.14 6.57 -14.74
CA ARG A 51 8.09 7.53 -14.33
C ARG A 51 6.70 6.96 -14.00
N ASN A 52 6.44 5.66 -14.20
CA ASN A 52 5.09 5.10 -14.14
C ASN A 52 4.79 4.20 -12.93
N PHE A 53 5.68 4.09 -11.93
CA PHE A 53 5.55 3.01 -10.93
C PHE A 53 5.29 3.45 -9.47
N PHE A 54 5.60 4.67 -9.05
CA PHE A 54 5.55 5.06 -7.62
C PHE A 54 4.64 6.23 -7.24
N ASP A 55 4.04 6.90 -8.20
CA ASP A 55 3.73 8.31 -8.05
C ASP A 55 2.29 8.62 -7.58
N ILE A 56 1.58 7.65 -7.01
CA ILE A 56 0.19 7.83 -6.56
C ILE A 56 0.03 7.66 -5.03
N TRP A 57 1.02 7.16 -4.30
CA TRP A 57 0.78 6.72 -2.92
C TRP A 57 1.87 7.15 -1.93
N ARG A 58 1.51 8.15 -1.10
CA ARG A 58 1.99 8.46 0.27
C ARG A 58 2.86 9.72 0.45
N LEU A 59 2.21 10.89 0.42
CA LEU A 59 2.47 12.00 1.35
C LEU A 59 1.12 12.66 1.73
N GLN A 60 0.18 11.89 2.29
CA GLN A 60 -1.10 12.46 2.78
C GLN A 60 -0.92 13.34 4.02
N ASP A 61 0.17 13.15 4.79
CA ASP A 61 0.37 13.86 6.06
C ASP A 61 1.27 15.11 5.94
N GLN A 62 1.79 15.44 4.75
CA GLN A 62 2.63 16.63 4.55
C GLN A 62 2.02 17.70 3.63
N GLY A 63 0.84 17.45 3.06
CA GLY A 63 0.24 18.36 2.09
C GLY A 63 1.02 18.34 0.77
N LEU A 64 0.28 18.25 -0.33
CA LEU A 64 0.77 18.15 -1.71
C LEU A 64 1.46 16.83 -2.08
N VAL A 65 0.64 15.87 -2.51
CA VAL A 65 1.07 14.99 -3.62
C VAL A 65 0.41 15.52 -4.88
N GLN A 66 1.23 16.04 -5.79
CA GLN A 66 0.79 16.39 -7.13
C GLN A 66 0.36 15.11 -7.83
N PHE A 67 -0.78 15.12 -8.53
CA PHE A 67 -1.24 13.97 -9.31
C PHE A 67 -0.43 13.92 -10.62
N PRO A 68 0.58 13.04 -10.76
CA PRO A 68 1.65 13.25 -11.76
C PRO A 68 1.18 13.17 -13.20
N PRO A 69 0.20 12.30 -13.56
CA PRO A 69 -0.41 12.36 -14.89
C PRO A 69 -0.96 13.75 -15.22
N LEU A 70 -1.57 14.47 -14.28
CA LEU A 70 -2.11 15.80 -14.54
C LEU A 70 -1.03 16.88 -14.63
N GLU A 71 0.08 16.74 -13.90
CA GLU A 71 1.17 17.72 -13.91
C GLU A 71 1.84 17.83 -15.29
N ASP A 72 2.06 16.69 -15.95
CA ASP A 72 2.62 16.65 -17.31
C ASP A 72 1.78 17.44 -18.32
N PHE A 73 0.45 17.48 -18.14
CA PHE A 73 -0.44 18.23 -19.02
C PHE A 73 -0.76 19.66 -18.54
N ARG A 74 -0.54 19.99 -17.26
CA ARG A 74 -0.84 21.34 -16.71
C ARG A 74 -0.15 22.44 -17.48
N ASN A 75 1.12 22.24 -17.86
CA ASN A 75 1.85 23.20 -18.67
C ASN A 75 1.28 23.33 -20.09
N CYS A 76 0.83 22.23 -20.68
CA CYS A 76 0.18 22.24 -21.99
C CYS A 76 -1.11 23.07 -21.96
N PHE A 77 -1.95 22.88 -20.93
CA PHE A 77 -3.15 23.70 -20.73
C PHE A 77 -2.80 25.16 -20.46
N ALA A 78 -1.85 25.44 -19.56
CA ALA A 78 -1.48 26.79 -19.16
C ALA A 78 -0.92 27.62 -20.31
N ASN A 79 -0.15 26.99 -21.22
CA ASN A 79 0.36 27.64 -22.43
C ASN A 79 -0.74 28.09 -23.39
N HIS A 80 -1.96 27.56 -23.26
CA HIS A 80 -3.14 27.94 -24.03
C HIS A 80 -4.12 28.77 -23.18
N GLY A 81 -3.64 29.36 -22.07
CA GLY A 81 -4.46 30.21 -21.21
C GLY A 81 -5.50 29.45 -20.37
N VAL A 82 -5.36 28.12 -20.21
CA VAL A 82 -6.27 27.32 -19.38
C VAL A 82 -5.52 26.77 -18.17
N ARG A 83 -6.01 27.03 -16.96
CA ARG A 83 -5.48 26.43 -15.73
C ARG A 83 -6.34 25.25 -15.32
N THR A 84 -5.71 24.10 -15.09
CA THR A 84 -6.40 22.88 -14.67
C THR A 84 -6.15 22.58 -13.19
N ILE A 85 -7.22 22.41 -12.42
CA ILE A 85 -7.16 22.10 -10.98
C ILE A 85 -7.89 20.79 -10.70
N LEU A 86 -7.24 19.91 -9.93
CA LEU A 86 -7.89 18.73 -9.37
C LEU A 86 -8.58 19.15 -8.06
N CYS A 87 -9.86 18.87 -7.99
CA CYS A 87 -10.71 19.23 -6.87
C CYS A 87 -11.22 17.98 -6.16
N GLU A 88 -11.43 18.09 -4.86
CA GLU A 88 -12.02 17.07 -4.01
C GLU A 88 -13.10 17.67 -3.09
N SER A 89 -14.17 16.92 -2.88
CA SER A 89 -15.08 17.14 -1.77
C SER A 89 -15.37 15.84 -1.03
N VAL A 90 -15.53 15.96 0.29
CA VAL A 90 -15.99 14.87 1.14
C VAL A 90 -17.50 15.03 1.30
N GLY A 91 -18.27 14.18 0.63
CA GLY A 91 -19.71 14.13 0.80
C GLY A 91 -20.08 13.52 2.16
N SER A 92 -21.14 14.00 2.80
CA SER A 92 -21.56 13.53 4.14
C SER A 92 -21.90 12.03 4.17
N ASN A 93 -22.28 11.41 3.04
CA ASN A 93 -22.67 10.00 2.95
C ASN A 93 -22.17 9.24 1.69
N GLU A 94 -21.53 9.90 0.71
CA GLU A 94 -21.25 9.30 -0.62
C GLU A 94 -19.76 9.04 -0.89
N GLY A 95 -18.90 9.27 0.11
CA GLY A 95 -17.46 9.16 -0.06
C GLY A 95 -16.83 10.43 -0.63
N ARG A 96 -15.64 10.28 -1.22
CA ARG A 96 -14.86 11.37 -1.81
C ARG A 96 -15.23 11.51 -3.28
N ASN A 97 -15.59 12.73 -3.68
CA ASN A 97 -15.87 13.07 -5.07
C ASN A 97 -14.68 13.86 -5.62
N TYR A 98 -14.23 13.49 -6.82
CA TYR A 98 -13.14 14.16 -7.53
C TYR A 98 -13.62 14.74 -8.85
N TRP A 99 -13.12 15.92 -9.22
CA TRP A 99 -13.38 16.53 -10.52
C TRP A 99 -12.21 17.39 -10.96
N LEU A 100 -12.14 17.68 -12.26
CA LEU A 100 -11.23 18.67 -12.81
C LEU A 100 -11.98 19.95 -13.11
N GLU A 101 -11.41 21.08 -12.69
CA GLU A 101 -11.84 22.40 -13.13
C GLU A 101 -10.85 22.90 -14.19
N TYR A 102 -11.38 23.33 -15.34
CA TYR A 102 -10.64 24.03 -16.39
C TYR A 102 -11.05 25.49 -16.34
N ILE A 103 -10.08 26.34 -16.02
CA ILE A 103 -10.27 27.77 -15.77
C ILE A 103 -9.64 28.51 -16.93
N ASP A 104 -10.47 29.17 -17.74
CA ASP A 104 -10.00 30.13 -18.74
C ASP A 104 -9.43 31.36 -18.04
N MET A 105 -8.11 31.52 -18.15
CA MET A 105 -7.35 32.56 -17.48
C MET A 105 -7.56 33.94 -18.13
N GLU A 106 -8.09 34.01 -19.35
CA GLU A 106 -8.45 35.27 -19.99
C GLU A 106 -9.77 35.82 -19.43
N THR A 107 -10.74 34.93 -19.22
CA THR A 107 -12.05 35.28 -18.68
C THR A 107 -12.02 35.48 -17.17
N THR A 108 -11.32 34.60 -16.43
CA THR A 108 -11.37 34.60 -14.96
C THR A 108 -9.99 34.35 -14.32
N PRO A 109 -9.03 35.28 -14.51
CA PRO A 109 -7.63 35.11 -14.09
C PRO A 109 -7.46 34.92 -12.57
N ASP A 110 -8.30 35.58 -11.77
CA ASP A 110 -8.17 35.62 -10.31
C ASP A 110 -8.96 34.53 -9.58
N TYR A 111 -9.60 33.61 -10.31
CA TYR A 111 -10.38 32.54 -9.68
C TYR A 111 -9.48 31.59 -8.89
N SER A 112 -9.96 31.14 -7.74
CA SER A 112 -9.35 30.04 -6.97
C SER A 112 -10.46 29.19 -6.43
N THR A 113 -10.41 27.89 -6.72
CA THR A 113 -11.38 26.94 -6.21
C THR A 113 -11.13 26.61 -4.74
N PRO A 114 -12.16 26.59 -3.87
CA PRO A 114 -12.01 26.20 -2.48
C PRO A 114 -11.82 24.69 -2.31
N TYR A 115 -11.93 23.91 -3.40
CA TYR A 115 -11.87 22.45 -3.38
C TYR A 115 -10.53 21.90 -3.88
N ASN A 116 -9.51 22.75 -4.07
CA ASN A 116 -8.23 22.32 -4.63
C ASN A 116 -7.52 21.33 -3.69
N VAL A 117 -7.26 20.11 -4.18
CA VAL A 117 -6.59 19.05 -3.40
C VAL A 117 -5.18 19.41 -2.91
N ASN A 118 -4.56 20.41 -3.53
CA ASN A 118 -3.20 20.84 -3.19
C ASN A 118 -3.16 21.88 -2.06
N TYR A 119 -4.30 22.46 -1.69
CA TYR A 119 -4.41 23.36 -0.55
C TYR A 119 -5.31 22.66 0.48
N GLY A 120 -4.70 21.99 1.47
CA GLY A 120 -5.45 21.30 2.53
C GLY A 120 -6.53 22.21 3.12
N GLU A 121 -7.77 21.69 3.22
CA GLU A 121 -9.01 22.38 3.64
C GLU A 121 -8.89 23.90 3.76
N GLY A 122 -8.75 24.57 2.62
CA GLY A 122 -8.62 26.02 2.57
C GLY A 122 -9.96 26.69 2.90
N SER A 123 -10.07 27.25 4.11
CA SER A 123 -11.20 28.08 4.52
C SER A 123 -11.52 29.17 3.49
N PHE A 124 -12.77 29.19 3.03
CA PHE A 124 -13.32 30.21 2.13
C PHE A 124 -13.13 31.61 2.72
N LYS A 125 -12.21 32.42 2.21
CA LYS A 125 -12.23 33.88 2.43
C LYS A 125 -13.01 34.50 1.28
N LYS A 126 -14.31 34.67 1.50
CA LYS A 126 -15.20 35.47 0.65
C LYS A 126 -14.59 36.88 0.56
N ARG A 127 -13.90 37.18 -0.54
CA ARG A 127 -13.29 38.49 -0.75
C ARG A 127 -14.37 39.40 -1.29
N GLY A 128 -15.02 40.15 -0.39
CA GLY A 128 -15.96 41.23 -0.72
C GLY A 128 -17.19 40.77 -1.50
N ASP A 129 -18.32 40.65 -0.81
CA ASP A 129 -19.61 40.83 -1.46
C ASP A 129 -19.56 42.16 -2.23
N ASP A 130 -19.76 42.16 -3.56
CA ASP A 130 -20.42 43.22 -4.35
C ASP A 130 -20.09 43.28 -5.85
N GLU A 131 -19.36 42.32 -6.45
CA GLU A 131 -19.38 42.19 -7.93
C GLU A 131 -20.08 40.91 -8.37
N GLN A 132 -21.21 41.14 -9.05
CA GLN A 132 -22.16 40.17 -9.55
C GLN A 132 -21.57 39.41 -10.75
N THR A 133 -20.57 38.56 -10.54
CA THR A 133 -20.20 37.57 -11.54
C THR A 133 -21.36 36.60 -11.72
N SER A 134 -21.73 36.32 -12.96
CA SER A 134 -22.71 35.28 -13.26
C SER A 134 -22.11 33.93 -12.80
N TYR A 135 -22.90 33.13 -12.08
CA TYR A 135 -22.50 31.80 -11.63
C TYR A 135 -23.39 30.76 -12.29
N LYS A 136 -22.80 29.66 -12.75
CA LYS A 136 -23.54 28.45 -13.13
C LYS A 136 -23.35 27.37 -12.08
N THR A 137 -24.34 26.50 -11.94
CA THR A 137 -24.27 25.38 -11.03
C THR A 137 -23.86 24.11 -11.79
N VAL A 138 -22.83 23.44 -11.29
CA VAL A 138 -22.23 22.21 -11.80
C VAL A 138 -22.31 21.12 -10.73
N ILE A 139 -21.94 19.88 -11.08
CA ILE A 139 -21.99 18.71 -10.18
C ILE A 139 -23.39 18.52 -9.58
N HIS A 140 -24.37 18.21 -10.44
CA HIS A 140 -25.77 17.94 -10.04
C HIS A 140 -26.45 19.07 -9.22
N GLY A 141 -25.97 20.31 -9.34
CA GLY A 141 -26.55 21.44 -8.61
C GLY A 141 -25.86 21.79 -7.29
N HIS A 142 -24.75 21.13 -6.96
CA HIS A 142 -24.09 21.29 -5.66
C HIS A 142 -22.89 22.25 -5.65
N HIS A 143 -22.24 22.48 -6.79
CA HIS A 143 -21.08 23.36 -6.89
C HIS A 143 -21.38 24.54 -7.80
N LYS A 144 -20.96 25.75 -7.43
CA LYS A 144 -21.17 26.96 -8.25
C LYS A 144 -19.83 27.46 -8.73
N VAL A 145 -19.71 27.63 -10.04
CA VAL A 145 -18.50 28.15 -10.68
C VAL A 145 -18.83 29.42 -11.46
N PRO A 146 -17.92 30.40 -11.51
CA PRO A 146 -18.12 31.61 -12.31
C PRO A 146 -18.06 31.30 -13.81
N GLU A 147 -18.39 32.30 -14.63
CA GLU A 147 -18.07 32.28 -16.05
C GLU A 147 -16.58 31.99 -16.28
N GLY A 148 -16.23 31.39 -17.42
CA GLY A 148 -14.86 30.96 -17.73
C GLY A 148 -14.38 29.69 -16.99
N VAL A 149 -15.19 29.10 -16.12
CA VAL A 149 -14.85 27.83 -15.43
C VAL A 149 -15.79 26.72 -15.88
N VAL A 150 -15.21 25.61 -16.36
CA VAL A 150 -15.93 24.39 -16.76
C VAL A 150 -15.42 23.20 -15.96
N VAL A 151 -16.29 22.22 -15.71
CA VAL A 151 -16.01 21.12 -14.78
C VAL A 151 -16.22 19.78 -15.45
N GLU A 152 -15.28 18.86 -15.24
CA GLU A 152 -15.36 17.47 -15.65
C GLU A 152 -15.32 16.57 -14.41
N GLU A 153 -16.42 15.84 -14.13
CA GLU A 153 -16.46 14.91 -13.02
C GLU A 153 -15.58 13.68 -13.29
N LEU A 154 -14.61 13.43 -12.42
CA LEU A 154 -13.81 12.21 -12.47
C LEU A 154 -14.59 11.12 -11.72
N GLY A 155 -15.63 10.57 -12.35
CA GLY A 155 -16.30 9.36 -11.84
C GLY A 155 -15.35 8.15 -11.85
N GLY A 156 -15.89 6.95 -11.55
CA GLY A 156 -15.14 5.71 -11.80
C GLY A 156 -14.64 5.60 -13.25
N VAL A 157 -13.73 4.65 -13.54
CA VAL A 157 -13.00 4.55 -14.84
C VAL A 157 -13.89 4.72 -16.08
N GLN A 158 -15.12 4.22 -16.05
CA GLN A 158 -16.09 4.38 -17.15
C GLN A 158 -16.29 5.85 -17.56
N LYS A 159 -16.35 6.77 -16.59
CA LYS A 159 -16.50 8.21 -16.88
C LYS A 159 -15.26 8.85 -17.49
N LEU A 160 -14.05 8.30 -17.25
CA LEU A 160 -12.82 8.80 -17.86
C LEU A 160 -12.71 8.44 -19.36
N THR A 161 -13.49 7.45 -19.79
CA THR A 161 -13.60 7.03 -21.20
C THR A 161 -14.83 7.61 -21.90
N ASP A 162 -15.72 8.25 -21.17
CA ASP A 162 -16.91 8.88 -21.73
C ASP A 162 -16.51 10.11 -22.55
N PRO A 163 -17.36 10.52 -23.52
CA PRO A 163 -17.15 11.77 -24.23
C PRO A 163 -17.09 12.95 -23.25
N CYS A 164 -16.08 13.81 -23.43
CA CYS A 164 -15.93 15.10 -22.75
C CYS A 164 -17.28 15.83 -22.66
N SER A 165 -17.61 16.38 -21.48
CA SER A 165 -18.84 17.16 -21.32
C SER A 165 -18.93 18.29 -22.35
N PRO A 166 -20.13 18.67 -22.85
CA PRO A 166 -20.25 19.67 -23.91
C PRO A 166 -19.61 21.01 -23.59
N GLU A 167 -19.65 21.42 -22.32
CA GLU A 167 -19.07 22.67 -21.85
C GLU A 167 -17.54 22.65 -21.83
N VAL A 168 -16.96 21.56 -21.31
CA VAL A 168 -15.50 21.36 -21.32
C VAL A 168 -15.02 21.25 -22.77
N ARG A 169 -15.76 20.52 -23.62
CA ARG A 169 -15.44 20.38 -25.04
C ARG A 169 -15.44 21.72 -25.76
N ALA A 170 -16.44 22.58 -25.53
CA ALA A 170 -16.52 23.89 -26.15
C ALA A 170 -15.31 24.76 -25.81
N LEU A 171 -14.92 24.83 -24.53
CA LEU A 171 -13.73 25.57 -24.10
C LEU A 171 -12.45 24.99 -24.74
N LEU A 172 -12.31 23.65 -24.75
CA LEU A 172 -11.12 23.01 -25.29
C LEU A 172 -11.02 23.09 -26.82
N GLU A 173 -12.13 23.13 -27.54
CA GLU A 173 -12.14 23.39 -28.99
C GLU A 173 -11.77 24.84 -29.28
N GLU A 174 -12.28 25.80 -28.49
CA GLU A 174 -11.91 27.21 -28.60
C GLU A 174 -10.42 27.46 -28.37
N LYS A 175 -9.82 26.75 -27.41
CA LYS A 175 -8.41 26.90 -27.01
C LYS A 175 -7.45 25.91 -27.70
N ASP A 176 -7.92 25.13 -28.69
CA ASP A 176 -7.15 24.09 -29.41
C ASP A 176 -6.47 23.03 -28.50
N LEU A 177 -7.17 22.64 -27.42
CA LEU A 177 -6.67 21.73 -26.37
C LEU A 177 -7.33 20.35 -26.36
N LEU A 178 -8.26 20.06 -27.30
CA LEU A 178 -9.03 18.82 -27.27
C LEU A 178 -8.15 17.55 -27.35
N ALA A 179 -7.08 17.58 -28.16
CA ALA A 179 -6.13 16.48 -28.25
C ALA A 179 -5.34 16.27 -26.94
N VAL A 180 -4.87 17.37 -26.33
CA VAL A 180 -4.16 17.37 -25.04
C VAL A 180 -5.04 16.79 -23.94
N TYR A 181 -6.32 17.16 -23.91
CA TYR A 181 -7.30 16.60 -22.99
C TYR A 181 -7.49 15.09 -23.16
N GLN A 182 -7.63 14.61 -24.41
CA GLN A 182 -7.81 13.18 -24.66
C GLN A 182 -6.61 12.36 -24.19
N ASP A 183 -5.40 12.87 -24.39
CA ASP A 183 -4.18 12.20 -23.93
C ASP A 183 -4.04 12.28 -22.41
N CYS A 184 -4.44 13.39 -21.79
CA CYS A 184 -4.57 13.51 -20.34
C CYS A 184 -5.51 12.45 -19.77
N MET A 185 -6.75 12.34 -20.27
CA MET A 185 -7.72 11.37 -19.78
C MET A 185 -7.25 9.92 -19.97
N LYS A 186 -6.62 9.61 -21.12
CA LYS A 186 -6.00 8.29 -21.33
C LYS A 186 -4.88 8.00 -20.33
N SER A 187 -4.04 8.99 -20.03
CA SER A 187 -2.96 8.85 -19.04
C SER A 187 -3.52 8.59 -17.65
N ILE A 188 -4.55 9.34 -17.24
CA ILE A 188 -5.27 9.14 -15.97
C ILE A 188 -5.90 7.74 -15.90
N ALA A 189 -6.61 7.32 -16.96
CA ALA A 189 -7.23 5.99 -17.02
C ALA A 189 -6.19 4.86 -16.97
N SER A 190 -5.06 5.03 -17.66
CA SER A 190 -3.97 4.06 -17.70
C SER A 190 -3.21 3.98 -16.37
N ALA A 191 -3.10 5.10 -15.65
CA ALA A 191 -2.52 5.18 -14.32
C ALA A 191 -3.41 4.57 -13.23
N ASN A 192 -4.72 4.41 -13.50
CA ASN A 192 -5.68 3.82 -12.57
C ASN A 192 -6.41 2.59 -13.16
N PRO A 193 -5.72 1.47 -13.44
CA PRO A 193 -6.34 0.27 -13.99
C PRO A 193 -7.28 -0.46 -13.03
N ARG A 194 -7.50 0.06 -11.80
CA ARG A 194 -8.21 -0.60 -10.69
C ARG A 194 -9.37 0.19 -10.08
N ALA A 195 -9.87 1.26 -10.71
CA ALA A 195 -11.17 1.81 -10.30
C ALA A 195 -12.37 0.90 -10.70
N VAL A 196 -12.11 -0.38 -10.97
CA VAL A 196 -13.09 -1.49 -11.02
C VAL A 196 -12.74 -2.49 -9.92
N GLY A 197 -13.49 -2.47 -8.81
CA GLY A 197 -13.65 -3.63 -7.91
C GLY A 197 -12.54 -3.90 -6.88
N PHE A 198 -12.83 -3.55 -5.62
CA PHE A 198 -12.38 -4.15 -4.36
C PHE A 198 -11.09 -4.97 -4.35
N GLY A 199 -10.01 -4.35 -3.86
CA GLY A 199 -8.77 -5.03 -3.46
C GLY A 199 -7.52 -4.21 -3.78
N MET A 200 -7.25 -3.16 -2.99
CA MET A 200 -5.98 -2.45 -3.10
C MET A 200 -4.85 -3.38 -2.61
N SER A 201 -4.13 -4.00 -3.55
CA SER A 201 -2.84 -4.62 -3.24
C SER A 201 -1.74 -3.58 -3.36
N TYR A 202 -1.02 -3.38 -2.27
CA TYR A 202 0.18 -2.56 -2.19
C TYR A 202 1.34 -3.32 -2.80
N ARG A 203 2.19 -2.59 -3.52
CA ARG A 203 3.49 -3.08 -3.97
C ARG A 203 4.54 -2.06 -3.56
N TRP A 204 5.67 -2.54 -3.07
CA TRP A 204 6.82 -1.71 -2.76
C TRP A 204 8.10 -2.45 -3.15
N PHE A 205 9.21 -1.74 -3.25
CA PHE A 205 10.53 -2.36 -3.36
C PHE A 205 11.22 -2.31 -2.01
N GLU A 206 11.83 -3.41 -1.58
CA GLU A 206 12.74 -3.38 -0.44
C GLU A 206 14.17 -3.32 -0.96
N PHE A 207 14.93 -2.33 -0.47
CA PHE A 207 16.35 -2.16 -0.75
C PHE A 207 17.14 -2.70 0.43
N ILE A 208 17.86 -3.79 0.20
CA ILE A 208 18.50 -4.54 1.28
C ILE A 208 20.01 -4.48 1.08
N ASP A 209 20.72 -3.83 2.01
CA ASP A 209 22.17 -3.91 2.10
C ASP A 209 22.55 -5.29 2.66
N LYS A 210 22.90 -6.23 1.78
CA LYS A 210 23.25 -7.60 2.16
C LYS A 210 24.55 -7.69 2.95
N THR A 211 25.40 -6.66 2.93
CA THR A 211 26.62 -6.64 3.75
C THR A 211 26.28 -6.48 5.23
N LYS A 212 25.22 -5.74 5.53
CA LYS A 212 24.71 -5.48 6.89
C LYS A 212 23.59 -6.46 7.29
N ALA A 213 22.67 -6.75 6.38
CA ALA A 213 21.48 -7.54 6.61
C ALA A 213 21.62 -8.98 6.06
N LYS A 214 22.72 -9.67 6.42
CA LYS A 214 23.12 -10.97 5.83
C LYS A 214 22.05 -12.06 5.93
N THR A 215 21.20 -12.02 6.95
CA THR A 215 20.15 -13.01 7.20
C THR A 215 18.75 -12.50 6.90
N TYR A 216 18.60 -11.27 6.37
CA TYR A 216 17.29 -10.71 6.12
C TYR A 216 16.62 -11.40 4.93
N VAL A 217 15.42 -11.92 5.16
CA VAL A 217 14.55 -12.48 4.13
C VAL A 217 13.29 -11.59 4.03
N PRO A 218 13.05 -10.95 2.88
CA PRO A 218 11.85 -10.15 2.66
C PRO A 218 10.59 -11.00 2.79
N GLN A 219 9.74 -10.65 3.76
CA GLN A 219 8.52 -11.39 4.08
C GLN A 219 7.49 -11.37 2.93
N TYR A 220 7.47 -10.28 2.15
CA TYR A 220 6.49 -10.04 1.12
C TYR A 220 7.04 -10.25 -0.30
N ASN A 221 8.20 -10.90 -0.43
CA ASN A 221 8.82 -11.18 -1.72
C ASN A 221 7.89 -12.02 -2.63
N VAL A 222 7.41 -11.40 -3.70
CA VAL A 222 6.41 -12.02 -4.59
C VAL A 222 6.95 -13.19 -5.41
N SER A 223 8.27 -13.32 -5.50
CA SER A 223 8.92 -14.41 -6.23
C SER A 223 9.13 -15.67 -5.40
N SER A 224 8.84 -15.62 -4.09
CA SER A 224 9.18 -16.68 -3.15
C SER A 224 8.00 -17.29 -2.42
N TYR A 225 6.78 -17.21 -2.96
CA TYR A 225 5.62 -17.86 -2.34
C TYR A 225 5.58 -19.35 -2.70
N ASP A 226 5.42 -20.20 -1.68
CA ASP A 226 5.20 -21.65 -1.84
C ASP A 226 3.81 -22.08 -1.33
N GLU A 227 3.26 -21.34 -0.37
CA GLU A 227 1.98 -21.68 0.28
C GLU A 227 0.95 -20.57 0.08
N MET A 228 -0.31 -20.98 -0.09
CA MET A 228 -1.45 -20.09 -0.26
C MET A 228 -2.59 -20.53 0.64
N LEU A 229 -3.25 -19.56 1.28
CA LEU A 229 -4.44 -19.80 2.08
C LEU A 229 -5.61 -19.00 1.49
N GLU A 230 -6.60 -19.70 0.95
CA GLU A 230 -7.82 -19.09 0.41
C GLU A 230 -8.85 -18.87 1.53
N LEU A 231 -9.25 -17.62 1.72
CA LEU A 231 -10.39 -17.19 2.54
C LEU A 231 -11.55 -16.80 1.61
N ILE A 232 -12.66 -16.27 2.14
CA ILE A 232 -13.82 -15.91 1.31
C ILE A 232 -13.51 -14.75 0.36
N GLN A 233 -12.80 -13.74 0.83
CA GLN A 233 -12.53 -12.52 0.06
C GLN A 233 -11.08 -12.37 -0.35
N THR A 234 -10.16 -13.05 0.35
CA THR A 234 -8.74 -12.87 0.10
C THR A 234 -7.99 -14.19 0.05
N THR A 235 -6.95 -14.23 -0.78
CA THR A 235 -5.93 -15.26 -0.74
C THR A 235 -4.70 -14.68 -0.06
N LEU A 236 -4.28 -15.31 1.04
CA LEU A 236 -3.02 -15.00 1.71
C LEU A 236 -1.90 -15.80 1.06
N HIS A 237 -0.74 -15.18 0.93
CA HIS A 237 0.45 -15.80 0.35
C HIS A 237 1.56 -15.83 1.38
N PHE A 238 2.22 -16.97 1.52
CA PHE A 238 3.28 -17.18 2.48
C PHE A 238 4.60 -17.52 1.78
N PRO A 239 5.72 -16.89 2.19
CA PRO A 239 7.02 -17.17 1.60
C PRO A 239 7.49 -18.61 1.92
N LYS A 240 8.47 -19.09 1.15
CA LYS A 240 9.11 -20.40 1.37
C LYS A 240 9.58 -20.55 2.82
N GLY A 241 9.39 -21.74 3.39
CA GLY A 241 9.76 -22.00 4.79
C GLY A 241 8.65 -21.66 5.79
N ILE A 242 7.45 -21.37 5.31
CA ILE A 242 6.25 -21.20 6.13
C ILE A 242 5.20 -22.21 5.68
N ALA A 243 4.68 -22.97 6.63
CA ALA A 243 3.58 -23.89 6.43
C ALA A 243 2.37 -23.42 7.24
N VAL A 244 1.17 -23.58 6.68
CA VAL A 244 -0.05 -23.02 7.27
C VAL A 244 -1.13 -24.08 7.37
N GLU A 245 -1.87 -24.05 8.47
CA GLU A 245 -3.06 -24.88 8.68
C GLU A 245 -4.27 -24.03 9.06
N LEU A 246 -5.31 -24.07 8.22
CA LEU A 246 -6.59 -23.41 8.48
C LEU A 246 -7.41 -24.20 9.50
N LEU A 247 -7.82 -23.55 10.57
CA LEU A 247 -8.63 -24.14 11.64
C LEU A 247 -10.12 -24.05 11.28
N MET A 248 -10.57 -24.87 10.33
CA MET A 248 -11.97 -24.84 9.84
C MET A 248 -12.93 -25.52 10.81
N ASP A 249 -12.81 -26.83 10.94
CA ASP A 249 -13.65 -27.67 11.77
C ASP A 249 -12.82 -28.81 12.35
N ARG A 250 -13.24 -29.30 13.53
CA ARG A 250 -12.54 -30.35 14.27
C ARG A 250 -12.28 -31.60 13.42
N LYS A 251 -13.25 -32.02 12.58
CA LYS A 251 -13.11 -33.25 11.80
C LYS A 251 -12.01 -33.09 10.76
N THR A 252 -11.95 -31.95 10.08
CA THR A 252 -10.91 -31.68 9.08
C THR A 252 -9.52 -31.66 9.71
N VAL A 253 -9.34 -30.95 10.84
CA VAL A 253 -8.06 -30.86 11.57
C VAL A 253 -7.58 -32.24 12.05
N MET A 254 -8.49 -33.13 12.46
CA MET A 254 -8.11 -34.49 12.88
C MET A 254 -7.74 -35.43 11.72
N GLN A 255 -8.31 -35.21 10.54
CA GLN A 255 -8.24 -36.20 9.45
C GLN A 255 -7.17 -35.87 8.42
N THR A 256 -6.81 -34.59 8.28
CA THR A 256 -5.96 -34.13 7.19
C THR A 256 -4.87 -33.22 7.71
N VAL A 257 -3.62 -33.63 7.48
CA VAL A 257 -2.46 -32.75 7.67
C VAL A 257 -2.18 -32.05 6.34
N PRO A 258 -2.19 -30.70 6.27
CA PRO A 258 -1.82 -29.99 5.06
C PRO A 258 -0.44 -30.41 4.55
N ALA A 259 -0.25 -30.50 3.22
CA ALA A 259 0.95 -31.07 2.63
C ALA A 259 2.23 -30.30 3.04
N GLY A 260 2.19 -28.96 3.06
CA GLY A 260 3.30 -28.13 3.52
C GLY A 260 3.61 -28.34 5.01
N VAL A 261 2.59 -28.45 5.84
CA VAL A 261 2.72 -28.72 7.28
C VAL A 261 3.37 -30.08 7.50
N LYS A 262 2.84 -31.14 6.87
CA LYS A 262 3.41 -32.48 6.93
C LYS A 262 4.89 -32.49 6.52
N THR A 263 5.20 -31.89 5.38
CA THR A 263 6.58 -31.82 4.86
C THR A 263 7.52 -31.13 5.85
N MET A 264 7.09 -29.99 6.43
CA MET A 264 7.88 -29.27 7.41
C MET A 264 8.04 -30.05 8.72
N MET A 265 6.95 -30.63 9.24
CA MET A 265 6.97 -31.38 10.50
C MET A 265 7.82 -32.65 10.40
N GLU A 266 7.80 -33.35 9.26
CA GLU A 266 8.70 -34.47 8.99
C GLU A 266 10.16 -34.01 8.89
N ALA A 267 10.44 -32.93 8.14
CA ALA A 267 11.79 -32.39 7.98
C ALA A 267 12.40 -31.88 9.29
N LYS A 268 11.58 -31.40 10.23
CA LYS A 268 12.00 -30.84 11.52
C LYS A 268 11.83 -31.81 12.69
N ASP A 269 11.44 -33.06 12.44
CA ASP A 269 11.20 -34.06 13.49
C ASP A 269 10.23 -33.54 14.58
N CYS A 270 9.10 -33.02 14.11
CA CYS A 270 8.05 -32.34 14.90
C CYS A 270 6.67 -32.99 14.79
N MET A 271 6.52 -34.12 14.08
CA MET A 271 5.21 -34.76 13.89
C MET A 271 4.52 -35.12 15.23
N ASP A 272 5.28 -35.53 16.24
CA ASP A 272 4.71 -35.81 17.57
C ASP A 272 4.20 -34.54 18.27
N LEU A 273 4.91 -33.41 18.14
CA LEU A 273 4.48 -32.12 18.67
C LEU A 273 3.25 -31.60 17.93
N TYR A 274 3.20 -31.83 16.62
CA TYR A 274 2.04 -31.51 15.79
C TYR A 274 0.81 -32.32 16.17
N ASN A 275 0.94 -33.64 16.35
CA ASN A 275 -0.17 -34.47 16.80
C ASN A 275 -0.67 -34.02 18.20
N ALA A 276 0.24 -33.66 19.11
CA ALA A 276 -0.14 -33.09 20.40
C ALA A 276 -0.85 -31.74 20.27
N LEU A 277 -0.46 -30.89 19.32
CA LEU A 277 -1.17 -29.64 18.99
C LEU A 277 -2.60 -29.92 18.52
N VAL A 278 -2.77 -30.84 17.56
CA VAL A 278 -4.06 -31.26 17.02
C VAL A 278 -4.96 -31.82 18.11
N ASP A 279 -4.44 -32.70 18.98
CA ASP A 279 -5.20 -33.27 20.09
C ASP A 279 -5.75 -32.19 21.02
N VAL A 280 -4.95 -31.19 21.36
CA VAL A 280 -5.38 -30.10 22.25
C VAL A 280 -6.32 -29.13 21.54
N LEU A 281 -6.09 -28.81 20.26
CA LEU A 281 -7.06 -28.04 19.45
C LEU A 281 -8.41 -28.74 19.45
N CYS A 282 -8.43 -30.05 19.21
CA CYS A 282 -9.65 -30.84 19.14
C CYS A 282 -10.37 -30.91 20.48
N GLN A 283 -9.64 -30.95 21.61
CA GLN A 283 -10.21 -30.86 22.96
C GLN A 283 -10.80 -29.48 23.25
N SER A 284 -10.15 -28.43 22.76
CA SER A 284 -10.59 -27.04 22.95
C SER A 284 -11.80 -26.68 22.07
N MET A 285 -12.01 -27.41 20.98
CA MET A 285 -13.17 -27.29 20.08
C MET A 285 -14.37 -28.15 20.51
N VAL A 286 -14.32 -28.84 21.67
CA VAL A 286 -15.44 -29.69 22.14
C VAL A 286 -16.51 -28.84 22.84
N GLY A 287 -17.67 -28.67 22.20
CA GLY A 287 -18.89 -28.19 22.85
C GLY A 287 -19.62 -27.06 22.13
N ASP A 288 -18.96 -26.40 21.17
CA ASP A 288 -19.58 -25.35 20.36
C ASP A 288 -19.86 -25.87 18.95
N ASP A 289 -21.14 -26.10 18.65
CA ASP A 289 -21.63 -26.22 17.27
C ASP A 289 -21.41 -24.90 16.47
N ASN A 290 -20.97 -23.84 17.15
CA ASN A 290 -20.70 -22.52 16.61
C ASN A 290 -19.21 -22.15 16.75
N ASN A 291 -18.27 -22.82 16.05
CA ASN A 291 -16.92 -22.35 15.65
C ASN A 291 -16.09 -21.41 16.58
N ASP A 292 -16.42 -21.28 17.86
CA ASP A 292 -15.91 -20.28 18.79
C ASP A 292 -14.88 -20.98 19.68
N ALA A 293 -13.89 -21.61 19.02
CA ALA A 293 -12.62 -21.86 19.70
C ALA A 293 -12.16 -20.52 20.26
N SER A 294 -12.33 -20.33 21.57
CA SER A 294 -12.10 -19.02 22.16
C SER A 294 -10.63 -18.67 21.93
N GLU A 295 -10.38 -17.45 21.45
CA GLU A 295 -9.04 -16.94 21.20
C GLU A 295 -8.09 -17.27 22.37
N ALA A 296 -8.59 -17.12 23.59
CA ALA A 296 -7.87 -17.44 24.83
C ALA A 296 -7.34 -18.89 24.90
N HIS A 297 -8.14 -19.90 24.52
CA HIS A 297 -7.67 -21.29 24.53
C HIS A 297 -6.61 -21.55 23.47
N MET A 298 -6.77 -20.97 22.28
CA MET A 298 -5.77 -21.12 21.21
C MET A 298 -4.45 -20.41 21.56
N LYS A 299 -4.51 -19.29 22.28
CA LYS A 299 -3.32 -18.60 22.81
C LYS A 299 -2.58 -19.44 23.84
N GLU A 300 -3.32 -20.02 24.79
CA GLU A 300 -2.73 -20.88 25.83
C GLU A 300 -2.02 -22.09 25.21
N LEU A 301 -2.63 -22.70 24.20
CA LEU A 301 -2.03 -23.79 23.43
C LEU A 301 -0.68 -23.39 22.82
N THR A 302 -0.65 -22.26 22.13
CA THR A 302 0.55 -21.75 21.47
C THR A 302 1.63 -21.43 22.50
N ASN A 303 1.26 -20.95 23.69
CA ASN A 303 2.20 -20.71 24.79
C ASN A 303 2.83 -22.01 25.35
N VAL A 304 2.08 -23.11 25.40
CA VAL A 304 2.57 -24.39 25.94
C VAL A 304 3.43 -25.14 24.93
N LEU A 305 2.99 -25.21 23.67
CA LEU A 305 3.66 -25.99 22.63
C LEU A 305 4.68 -25.20 21.84
N GLY A 306 4.50 -23.89 21.67
CA GLY A 306 5.42 -23.00 20.96
C GLY A 306 6.88 -23.20 21.39
N PRO A 307 7.22 -23.11 22.70
CA PRO A 307 8.59 -23.33 23.15
C PRO A 307 9.17 -24.70 22.78
N LYS A 308 8.35 -25.75 22.66
CA LYS A 308 8.80 -27.08 22.24
C LYS A 308 9.14 -27.12 20.75
N PHE A 309 8.32 -26.49 19.91
CA PHE A 309 8.62 -26.31 18.49
C PHE A 309 9.88 -25.45 18.28
N GLU A 310 10.09 -24.41 19.10
CA GLU A 310 11.27 -23.56 19.01
C GLU A 310 12.58 -24.35 19.22
N THR A 311 12.58 -25.36 20.10
CA THR A 311 13.76 -26.24 20.28
C THR A 311 14.12 -27.03 19.02
N LYS A 312 13.18 -27.17 18.09
CA LYS A 312 13.34 -27.82 16.78
C LYS A 312 13.54 -26.81 15.64
N GLY A 313 13.66 -25.52 15.96
CA GLY A 313 13.83 -24.44 14.98
C GLY A 313 12.57 -24.07 14.23
N VAL A 314 11.39 -24.36 14.79
CA VAL A 314 10.09 -23.98 14.23
C VAL A 314 9.40 -23.01 15.19
N SER A 315 9.04 -21.82 14.72
CA SER A 315 8.12 -20.96 15.46
C SER A 315 6.68 -21.26 15.09
N VAL A 316 5.79 -21.11 16.08
CA VAL A 316 4.36 -21.31 15.91
C VAL A 316 3.65 -20.01 16.22
N TYR A 317 2.82 -19.56 15.28
CA TYR A 317 1.98 -18.38 15.45
C TYR A 317 0.53 -18.75 15.25
N LEU A 318 -0.33 -18.26 16.15
CA LEU A 318 -1.75 -18.24 15.92
C LEU A 318 -2.13 -16.94 15.21
N SER A 319 -2.82 -17.06 14.08
CA SER A 319 -3.22 -15.94 13.25
C SER A 319 -4.73 -15.94 13.01
N GLY A 320 -5.29 -14.76 12.77
CA GLY A 320 -6.73 -14.64 12.53
C GLY A 320 -7.14 -13.43 11.72
N LYS A 321 -8.28 -13.55 11.02
CA LYS A 321 -8.86 -12.48 10.21
C LYS A 321 -10.38 -12.58 10.20
N LYS A 322 -11.05 -11.42 10.29
CA LYS A 322 -12.49 -11.30 10.04
C LYS A 322 -12.72 -10.78 8.63
N GLU A 323 -13.54 -11.49 7.85
CA GLU A 323 -13.99 -11.06 6.53
C GLU A 323 -15.51 -10.96 6.52
N THR A 324 -16.08 -10.10 5.68
CA THR A 324 -17.54 -9.88 5.64
C THR A 324 -18.04 -10.02 4.23
N SER A 325 -18.80 -11.08 3.95
CA SER A 325 -19.44 -11.27 2.65
C SER A 325 -20.89 -10.78 2.67
N LEU A 326 -21.41 -10.42 1.50
CA LEU A 326 -22.81 -10.00 1.36
C LEU A 326 -23.80 -11.14 1.67
N GLU A 327 -23.38 -12.39 1.48
CA GLU A 327 -24.23 -13.59 1.58
C GLU A 327 -24.16 -14.26 2.96
N GLU A 328 -22.96 -14.37 3.55
CA GLU A 328 -22.72 -15.13 4.79
C GLU A 328 -22.51 -14.23 6.02
N GLY A 329 -22.49 -12.90 5.83
CA GLY A 329 -22.17 -11.96 6.89
C GLY A 329 -20.69 -11.98 7.30
N ALA A 330 -20.40 -11.59 8.54
CA ALA A 330 -19.03 -11.57 9.06
C ALA A 330 -18.60 -12.97 9.52
N LYS A 331 -17.49 -13.45 8.98
CA LYS A 331 -16.88 -14.74 9.33
C LYS A 331 -15.47 -14.54 9.85
N SER A 332 -15.14 -15.21 10.95
CA SER A 332 -13.78 -15.25 11.51
C SER A 332 -13.05 -16.47 10.97
N PHE A 333 -11.81 -16.28 10.54
CA PHE A 333 -10.90 -17.34 10.14
C PHE A 333 -9.71 -17.35 11.09
N PHE A 334 -9.31 -18.54 11.51
CA PHE A 334 -8.13 -18.76 12.34
C PHE A 334 -7.23 -19.78 11.68
N TRP A 335 -5.92 -19.58 11.77
CA TRP A 335 -4.93 -20.52 11.24
C TRP A 335 -3.68 -20.53 12.12
N VAL A 336 -2.91 -21.60 11.99
CA VAL A 336 -1.58 -21.71 12.61
C VAL A 336 -0.53 -21.57 11.53
N GLU A 337 0.45 -20.70 11.76
CA GLU A 337 1.64 -20.53 10.92
C GLU A 337 2.83 -21.20 11.59
N PHE A 338 3.42 -22.19 10.91
CA PHE A 338 4.66 -22.85 11.29
C PHE A 338 5.80 -22.27 10.47
N VAL A 339 6.81 -21.72 11.14
CA VAL A 339 7.87 -20.92 10.51
C VAL A 339 9.21 -21.60 10.75
N ASP A 340 9.83 -22.11 9.69
CA ASP A 340 11.20 -22.61 9.74
C ASP A 340 12.16 -21.43 9.94
N ARG A 341 12.74 -21.32 11.15
CA ARG A 341 13.66 -20.21 11.49
C ARG A 341 14.99 -20.23 10.76
N VAL A 342 15.35 -21.36 10.16
CA VAL A 342 16.54 -21.43 9.30
C VAL A 342 16.23 -20.78 7.94
N ALA A 343 15.03 -20.98 7.41
CA ALA A 343 14.61 -20.41 6.13
C ALA A 343 14.09 -18.97 6.25
N GLN A 344 13.44 -18.65 7.38
CA GLN A 344 12.73 -17.39 7.64
C GLN A 344 13.11 -16.83 9.03
N PRO A 345 14.37 -16.43 9.23
CA PRO A 345 14.88 -16.03 10.54
C PRO A 345 14.22 -14.77 11.11
N ASN A 346 13.73 -13.88 10.24
CA ASN A 346 13.13 -12.60 10.59
C ASN A 346 11.62 -12.51 10.30
N TYR A 347 10.97 -13.62 9.95
CA TYR A 347 9.54 -13.60 9.66
C TYR A 347 8.71 -13.30 10.91
N VAL A 348 7.68 -12.49 10.73
CA VAL A 348 6.65 -12.19 11.74
C VAL A 348 5.30 -12.54 11.15
N ALA A 349 4.44 -13.21 11.91
CA ALA A 349 3.12 -13.61 11.40
C ALA A 349 2.33 -12.42 10.89
N GLN A 350 1.83 -12.52 9.64
CA GLN A 350 1.09 -11.44 8.98
C GLN A 350 -0.14 -11.01 9.79
N ARG A 351 -0.72 -11.92 10.57
CA ARG A 351 -1.97 -11.71 11.32
C ARG A 351 -1.92 -12.30 12.73
N GLY A 352 -0.72 -12.32 13.33
CA GLY A 352 -0.51 -12.95 14.63
C GLY A 352 -1.41 -12.34 15.72
N ILE A 353 -2.30 -13.16 16.27
CA ILE A 353 -3.20 -12.78 17.38
C ILE A 353 -2.40 -12.61 18.68
N ASP A 354 -1.27 -13.29 18.76
CA ASP A 354 -0.27 -13.22 19.82
C ASP A 354 0.90 -12.30 19.50
N MET A 355 0.77 -11.42 18.50
CA MET A 355 1.70 -10.31 18.38
C MET A 355 1.54 -9.45 19.64
N LYS A 356 2.36 -9.75 20.66
CA LYS A 356 2.74 -8.80 21.68
C LYS A 356 3.03 -7.52 20.90
N LYS A 357 2.35 -6.41 21.25
CA LYS A 357 2.89 -5.09 20.89
C LYS A 357 4.38 -5.20 21.13
N LEU A 358 5.20 -5.02 20.09
CA LEU A 358 6.64 -4.96 20.29
C LEU A 358 6.88 -4.05 21.49
N PRO A 359 7.80 -4.41 22.41
CA PRO A 359 8.09 -3.57 23.56
C PRO A 359 8.16 -2.13 23.08
N THR A 360 7.34 -1.25 23.67
CA THR A 360 7.27 0.16 23.27
C THR A 360 8.57 0.90 23.58
N GLU A 361 9.52 0.21 24.20
CA GLU A 361 10.95 0.47 24.17
C GLU A 361 11.47 0.29 22.73
N GLY A 362 10.98 1.15 21.83
CA GLY A 362 11.76 1.50 20.65
C GLY A 362 13.12 2.02 21.09
N PHE A 363 14.12 1.89 20.22
CA PHE A 363 15.37 2.62 20.37
C PHE A 363 15.06 4.03 20.86
N SER A 364 15.72 4.45 21.95
CA SER A 364 15.68 5.85 22.34
C SER A 364 16.05 6.69 21.12
N LYS A 365 15.51 7.91 21.06
CA LYS A 365 15.82 8.84 19.98
C LYS A 365 17.34 8.99 19.82
N GLU A 366 18.10 8.96 20.92
CA GLU A 366 19.56 8.90 20.93
C GLU A 366 20.14 7.63 20.29
N GLU A 367 19.64 6.43 20.57
CA GLU A 367 20.15 5.19 19.97
C GLU A 367 19.84 5.10 18.46
N ALA A 368 18.68 5.62 18.04
CA ALA A 368 18.36 5.74 16.62
C ALA A 368 19.26 6.76 15.90
N LEU A 369 19.59 7.89 16.56
CA LEU A 369 20.49 8.93 16.05
C LEU A 369 21.97 8.49 16.01
N LEU A 370 22.42 7.71 17.00
CA LEU A 370 23.78 7.15 17.03
C LEU A 370 23.98 6.11 15.93
N ALA A 371 22.96 5.29 15.65
CA ALA A 371 22.98 4.34 14.56
C ALA A 371 22.94 5.01 13.16
N SER A 372 22.28 6.16 13.01
CA SER A 372 22.22 6.89 11.72
C SER A 372 23.41 7.81 11.47
N GLY A 373 23.92 8.48 12.51
CA GLY A 373 25.07 9.39 12.40
C GLY A 373 26.39 8.71 12.03
N SER A 374 26.57 7.44 12.43
CA SER A 374 27.76 6.64 12.08
C SER A 374 27.82 6.30 10.59
N VAL A 375 26.68 6.12 9.93
CA VAL A 375 26.62 5.67 8.53
C VAL A 375 26.71 6.85 7.56
N ALA A 376 26.14 8.01 7.93
CA ALA A 376 26.23 9.21 7.12
C ALA A 376 27.66 9.80 7.05
N LEU A 377 28.45 9.65 8.12
CA LEU A 377 29.82 10.16 8.16
C LEU A 377 30.78 9.31 7.32
N GLU A 378 30.68 7.99 7.38
CA GLU A 378 31.52 7.07 6.58
C GLU A 378 31.23 7.21 5.07
N LEU A 379 29.96 7.33 4.67
CA LEU A 379 29.59 7.51 3.27
C LEU A 379 29.96 8.90 2.72
N ALA A 380 29.88 9.94 3.56
CA ALA A 380 30.32 11.28 3.17
C ALA A 380 31.85 11.35 2.98
N GLU A 381 32.63 10.65 3.80
CA GLU A 381 34.08 10.55 3.60
C GLU A 381 34.42 9.78 2.31
N GLU A 382 33.79 8.64 2.04
CA GLU A 382 34.04 7.88 0.81
C GLU A 382 33.64 8.65 -0.47
N LEU A 383 32.52 9.36 -0.45
CA LEU A 383 32.11 10.24 -1.56
C LEU A 383 33.04 11.45 -1.73
N PHE A 384 33.56 12.00 -0.63
CA PHE A 384 34.53 13.10 -0.68
C PHE A 384 35.86 12.65 -1.27
N TYR A 385 36.33 11.44 -0.97
CA TYR A 385 37.53 10.87 -1.62
C TYR A 385 37.28 10.52 -3.09
N ALA A 386 36.10 10.03 -3.46
CA ALA A 386 35.76 9.75 -4.86
C ALA A 386 35.73 11.03 -5.73
N LEU A 387 35.30 12.17 -5.17
CA LEU A 387 35.24 13.46 -5.87
C LEU A 387 36.59 14.19 -6.00
N ILE A 388 37.59 13.84 -5.18
CA ILE A 388 38.93 14.45 -5.27
C ILE A 388 39.80 13.80 -6.36
N PHE A 389 39.41 12.63 -6.87
CA PHE A 389 40.17 11.86 -7.85
C PHE A 389 39.53 11.77 -9.27
N VAL A 390 38.57 12.64 -9.60
CA VAL A 390 38.00 12.78 -10.94
C VAL A 390 38.48 14.07 -11.62
#